data_AF-A0A535FST8-F1
#
_entry.id   AF-A0A535FST8-F1
#
_cell.length_a   1.000
_cell.length_b   1.000
_cell.length_c   1.000
_cell.angle_alpha   90.00
_cell.angle_beta   90.00
_cell.angle_gamma   90.00
#
_symmetry.space_group_name_H-M   'P 1'
#
loop_
_entity.id
_entity.type
_entity.pdbx_description
1 polymer ?
#
loop_
_entity_poly.entity_id
_entity_poly.type
_entity_poly.pdbx_seq_one_letter_code
_entity_poly.pdbx_strand_id
1 'polypeptide(L)'
;EQAQHMTEIDRMSTEKDKSGVFTGGYVINPVSGENVPVWIADYVLMSYGSGAIMGVPAHDQRDFEFARKFGIPIHEVIRAEGEEPSDPATWTEAREAHGSMVNSGPFDGTPDAEAIAKVTKYVEEQGIGKFMVNYRLRDWLISRQRYWGAPIPIVYCPEHGTVPVPEDQLPVWLPENVQFKSTGESPLRYEPDFVNTTCPICGQPATREADTMDTFIDSSWYFLRYADPQNADQAWSQESLSKWLPVDQYVGGVEHAILHLLYSRFFVKALHDMGHVTFDEPFLRLFHQGMVLGADGQKMSKSRGNVEAPDKYIEKYGADTVRCYMMFIGPFDAGGSFKAENSEGIWRFLNRFWSLVNDVWIEYPSEV
;
A
#
# COMPACT_ATOMS: atom_id res chain seq x y z
N GLU A 1 12.77 -24.97 5.93
CA GLU A 1 13.44 -24.23 7.03
C GLU A 1 13.96 -22.86 6.59
N GLN A 2 14.93 -22.76 5.65
CA GLN A 2 15.47 -21.44 5.23
C GLN A 2 14.39 -20.43 4.77
N ALA A 3 13.44 -20.87 3.93
CA ALA A 3 12.34 -20.02 3.47
C ALA A 3 11.37 -19.55 4.56
N GLN A 4 11.31 -20.23 5.72
CA GLN A 4 10.44 -19.82 6.85
C GLN A 4 11.03 -18.67 7.65
N HIS A 5 12.35 -18.47 7.58
CA HIS A 5 13.05 -17.37 8.26
C HIS A 5 13.20 -16.12 7.38
N MET A 6 12.70 -16.16 6.14
CA MET A 6 12.74 -15.04 5.20
C MET A 6 11.41 -14.28 5.21
N THR A 7 11.47 -12.96 5.11
CA THR A 7 10.26 -12.16 4.88
C THR A 7 9.68 -12.43 3.50
N GLU A 8 8.39 -12.18 3.28
CA GLU A 8 7.82 -12.30 1.93
C GLU A 8 8.50 -11.38 0.92
N ILE A 9 8.92 -10.18 1.35
CA ILE A 9 9.69 -9.24 0.52
C ILE A 9 11.02 -9.87 0.09
N ASP A 10 11.73 -10.50 1.03
CA ASP A 10 12.97 -11.22 0.74
C ASP A 10 12.77 -12.36 -0.26
N ARG A 11 11.65 -13.09 -0.13
CA ARG A 11 11.31 -14.23 -0.99
C ARG A 11 10.85 -13.81 -2.39
N MET A 12 10.30 -12.61 -2.53
CA MET A 12 9.95 -12.03 -3.84
C MET A 12 11.10 -11.30 -4.53
N SER A 13 12.26 -11.17 -3.88
CA SER A 13 13.42 -10.53 -4.51
C SER A 13 13.87 -11.29 -5.77
N THR A 14 14.10 -10.54 -6.84
CA THR A 14 14.71 -11.02 -8.08
C THR A 14 16.23 -11.09 -8.00
N GLU A 15 16.85 -10.48 -6.99
CA GLU A 15 18.31 -10.44 -6.82
C GLU A 15 18.85 -11.62 -6.01
N LYS A 16 17.99 -12.31 -5.27
CA LYS A 16 18.40 -13.46 -4.45
C LYS A 16 18.44 -14.75 -5.28
N ASP A 17 19.48 -15.53 -4.99
CA ASP A 17 19.68 -16.87 -5.50
C ASP A 17 18.47 -17.76 -5.19
N LYS A 18 17.82 -18.30 -6.24
CA LYS A 18 16.63 -19.14 -6.08
C LYS A 18 16.99 -20.47 -5.42
N SER A 19 16.21 -20.92 -4.45
CA SER A 19 16.39 -22.20 -3.77
C SER A 19 15.15 -23.06 -3.87
N GLY A 20 15.35 -24.38 -3.92
CA GLY A 20 14.24 -25.32 -3.95
C GLY A 20 14.68 -26.76 -3.70
N VAL A 21 13.69 -27.59 -3.36
CA VAL A 21 13.87 -29.01 -3.04
C VAL A 21 12.82 -29.82 -3.80
N PHE A 22 13.27 -30.85 -4.51
CA PHE A 22 12.38 -31.81 -5.14
C PHE A 22 11.68 -32.63 -4.06
N THR A 23 10.36 -32.72 -4.14
CA THR A 23 9.55 -33.41 -3.12
C THR A 23 9.64 -34.94 -3.20
N GLY A 24 10.17 -35.49 -4.30
CA GLY A 24 10.07 -36.92 -4.62
C GLY A 24 8.74 -37.30 -5.28
N GLY A 25 7.79 -36.37 -5.39
CA GLY A 25 6.48 -36.58 -5.98
C GLY A 25 6.32 -35.99 -7.38
N TYR A 26 5.34 -36.54 -8.10
CA TYR A 26 4.92 -36.06 -9.42
C TYR A 26 3.42 -35.80 -9.42
N VAL A 27 2.99 -34.87 -10.27
CA VAL A 27 1.58 -34.64 -10.61
C VAL A 27 1.39 -34.84 -12.11
N ILE A 28 0.16 -35.09 -12.56
CA ILE A 28 -0.16 -35.26 -13.97
C ILE A 28 -0.60 -33.90 -14.53
N ASN A 29 0.02 -33.43 -15.59
CA ASN A 29 -0.49 -32.28 -16.35
C ASN A 29 -1.83 -32.69 -16.99
N PRO A 30 -2.96 -32.04 -16.66
CA PRO A 30 -4.28 -32.50 -17.10
C PRO A 30 -4.54 -32.26 -18.59
N VAL A 31 -3.68 -31.50 -19.28
CA VAL A 31 -3.76 -31.26 -20.73
C VAL A 31 -2.88 -32.24 -21.51
N SER A 32 -1.60 -32.41 -21.13
CA SER A 32 -0.67 -33.29 -21.85
C SER A 32 -0.68 -34.75 -21.36
N GLY A 33 -1.13 -34.99 -20.13
CA GLY A 33 -1.05 -36.30 -19.46
C GLY A 33 0.35 -36.65 -18.94
N GLU A 34 1.32 -35.75 -19.05
CA GLU A 34 2.71 -35.99 -18.65
C GLU A 34 2.92 -35.83 -17.14
N ASN A 35 3.92 -36.56 -16.61
CA ASN A 35 4.34 -36.43 -15.21
C ASN A 35 5.20 -35.17 -15.03
N VAL A 36 4.74 -34.25 -14.19
CA VAL A 36 5.43 -33.01 -13.82
C VAL A 36 6.00 -33.16 -12.39
N PRO A 37 7.30 -32.93 -12.18
CA PRO A 37 7.90 -33.03 -10.85
C PRO A 37 7.43 -31.90 -9.94
N VAL A 38 7.12 -32.21 -8.68
CA VAL A 38 6.71 -31.20 -7.68
C VAL A 38 7.92 -30.74 -6.87
N TRP A 39 8.11 -29.42 -6.83
CA TRP A 39 9.18 -28.75 -6.10
C TRP A 39 8.62 -27.83 -5.04
N ILE A 40 9.33 -27.74 -3.91
CA ILE A 40 9.16 -26.65 -2.94
C ILE A 40 10.18 -25.59 -3.30
N ALA A 41 9.73 -24.37 -3.64
CA ALA A 41 10.60 -23.26 -4.00
C ALA A 41 10.36 -22.04 -3.09
N ASP A 42 11.43 -21.30 -2.81
CA ASP A 42 11.38 -20.14 -1.91
C ASP A 42 10.51 -18.99 -2.44
N TYR A 43 10.44 -18.79 -3.75
CA TYR A 43 9.69 -17.70 -4.38
C TYR A 43 8.17 -17.94 -4.51
N VAL A 44 7.69 -19.14 -4.14
CA VAL A 44 6.25 -19.47 -4.13
C VAL A 44 5.66 -19.14 -2.76
N LEU A 45 4.76 -18.14 -2.72
CA LEU A 45 4.15 -17.66 -1.48
C LEU A 45 2.84 -18.38 -1.17
N MET A 46 2.73 -18.99 0.01
CA MET A 46 1.50 -19.64 0.49
C MET A 46 0.30 -18.70 0.61
N SER A 47 0.58 -17.42 0.84
CA SER A 47 -0.41 -16.34 0.97
C SER A 47 -0.90 -15.79 -0.37
N TYR A 48 -0.39 -16.29 -1.51
CA TYR A 48 -0.73 -15.79 -2.83
C TYR A 48 -1.28 -16.91 -3.73
N GLY A 49 -2.43 -16.66 -4.36
CA GLY A 49 -3.13 -17.66 -5.16
C GLY A 49 -3.53 -18.86 -4.32
N SER A 50 -3.25 -20.08 -4.81
CA SER A 50 -3.47 -21.33 -4.08
C SER A 50 -2.28 -21.78 -3.23
N GLY A 51 -1.20 -20.99 -3.17
CA GLY A 51 0.08 -21.39 -2.60
C GLY A 51 0.87 -22.37 -3.47
N ALA A 52 0.41 -22.64 -4.69
CA ALA A 52 1.11 -23.42 -5.71
C ALA A 52 1.01 -22.71 -7.06
N ILE A 53 2.06 -22.84 -7.88
CA ILE A 53 2.10 -22.33 -9.25
C ILE A 53 2.55 -23.44 -10.19
N MET A 54 2.10 -23.38 -11.44
CA MET A 54 2.75 -24.14 -12.51
C MET A 54 3.99 -23.37 -12.96
N GLY A 55 5.13 -24.05 -13.03
CA GLY A 55 6.34 -23.47 -13.60
C GLY A 55 6.31 -23.58 -15.12
N VAL A 56 6.50 -22.46 -15.83
CA VAL A 56 6.56 -22.46 -17.32
C VAL A 56 7.89 -21.84 -17.77
N PRO A 57 9.02 -22.59 -17.66
CA PRO A 57 10.35 -22.02 -17.80
C PRO A 57 10.63 -21.35 -19.14
N ALA A 58 9.99 -21.79 -20.23
CA ALA A 58 10.19 -21.16 -21.53
C ALA A 58 9.67 -19.72 -21.59
N HIS A 59 8.72 -19.36 -20.73
CA HIS A 59 7.95 -18.10 -20.82
C HIS A 59 7.84 -17.28 -19.52
N ASP A 60 8.39 -17.76 -18.40
CA ASP A 60 8.59 -16.98 -17.18
C ASP A 60 10.07 -17.01 -16.78
N GLN A 61 10.68 -15.83 -16.65
CA GLN A 61 12.11 -15.69 -16.37
C GLN A 61 12.53 -16.31 -15.03
N ARG A 62 11.67 -16.26 -14.01
CA ARG A 62 11.97 -16.84 -12.69
C ARG A 62 11.97 -18.36 -12.77
N ASP A 63 11.01 -18.92 -13.50
CA ASP A 63 10.92 -20.35 -13.73
C ASP A 63 12.07 -20.83 -14.62
N PHE A 64 12.51 -20.01 -15.59
CA PHE A 64 13.69 -20.28 -16.43
C PHE A 64 14.95 -20.42 -15.59
N GLU A 65 15.26 -19.44 -14.76
CA GLU A 65 16.43 -19.46 -13.88
C GLU A 65 16.39 -20.64 -12.91
N PHE A 66 15.21 -20.93 -12.34
CA PHE A 66 15.02 -22.09 -11.47
C PHE A 66 15.25 -23.40 -12.24
N ALA A 67 14.65 -23.56 -13.41
CA ALA A 67 14.80 -24.74 -14.24
C ALA A 67 16.25 -24.96 -14.67
N ARG A 68 16.96 -23.89 -15.05
CA ARG A 68 18.38 -23.92 -15.37
C ARG A 68 19.23 -24.38 -14.19
N LYS A 69 18.97 -23.84 -13.00
CA LYS A 69 19.72 -24.18 -11.78
C LYS A 69 19.55 -25.63 -11.36
N PHE A 70 18.34 -26.17 -11.51
CA PHE A 70 17.98 -27.51 -11.04
C PHE A 70 17.90 -28.57 -12.15
N GLY A 71 18.25 -28.22 -13.39
CA GLY A 71 18.26 -29.14 -14.53
C GLY A 71 16.87 -29.64 -14.93
N ILE A 72 15.85 -28.81 -14.75
CA ILE A 72 14.47 -29.13 -15.14
C ILE A 72 14.30 -28.86 -16.64
N PRO A 73 13.67 -29.78 -17.41
CA PRO A 73 13.41 -29.58 -18.84
C PRO A 73 12.64 -28.29 -19.13
N ILE A 74 13.01 -27.63 -20.23
CA ILE A 74 12.39 -26.40 -20.71
C ILE A 74 11.65 -26.73 -22.02
N HIS A 75 10.36 -26.42 -22.07
CA HIS A 75 9.50 -26.72 -23.22
C HIS A 75 8.92 -25.44 -23.80
N GLU A 76 9.27 -25.13 -25.06
CA GLU A 76 8.66 -24.02 -25.80
C GLU A 76 7.21 -24.37 -26.16
N VAL A 77 6.26 -23.55 -25.71
CA VAL A 77 4.83 -23.70 -26.03
C VAL A 77 4.23 -22.50 -26.76
N ILE A 78 4.97 -21.39 -26.87
CA ILE A 78 4.61 -20.19 -27.64
C ILE A 78 5.82 -19.77 -28.46
N ARG A 79 5.59 -19.44 -29.74
CA ARG A 79 6.64 -18.96 -30.64
C ARG A 79 6.20 -17.69 -31.37
N ALA A 80 7.08 -16.70 -31.41
CA ALA A 80 6.87 -15.47 -32.15
C ALA A 80 6.77 -15.73 -33.67
N GLU A 81 6.03 -14.89 -34.38
CA GLU A 81 5.87 -15.02 -35.83
C GLU A 81 7.21 -14.79 -36.54
N GLY A 82 7.57 -15.72 -37.44
CA GLY A 82 8.83 -15.66 -38.20
C GLY A 82 10.06 -16.17 -37.46
N GLU A 83 9.93 -16.61 -36.20
CA GLU A 83 11.02 -17.32 -35.52
C GLU A 83 11.08 -18.79 -35.94
N GLU A 84 12.30 -19.28 -36.17
CA GLU A 84 12.55 -20.68 -36.43
C GLU A 84 12.59 -21.48 -35.11
N PRO A 85 12.17 -22.77 -35.12
CA PRO A 85 12.31 -23.65 -33.98
C PRO A 85 13.77 -23.68 -33.48
N SER A 86 13.95 -23.53 -32.17
CA SER A 86 15.27 -23.64 -31.52
C SER A 86 15.17 -24.50 -30.27
N ASP A 87 16.27 -25.12 -29.87
CA ASP A 87 16.33 -25.94 -28.66
C ASP A 87 16.30 -25.03 -27.40
N PRO A 88 15.24 -25.09 -26.57
CA PRO A 88 15.15 -24.28 -25.35
C PRO A 88 16.29 -24.54 -24.36
N ALA A 89 16.95 -25.71 -24.45
CA ALA A 89 18.13 -26.00 -23.66
C ALA A 89 19.34 -25.12 -24.01
N THR A 90 19.32 -24.37 -25.12
CA THR A 90 20.39 -23.44 -25.52
C THR A 90 20.09 -21.97 -25.22
N TRP A 91 18.87 -21.63 -24.78
CA TRP A 91 18.48 -20.24 -24.51
C TRP A 91 19.23 -19.63 -23.34
N THR A 92 19.41 -18.32 -23.33
CA THR A 92 20.03 -17.58 -22.21
C THR A 92 19.01 -17.00 -21.24
N GLU A 93 17.76 -16.84 -21.69
CA GLU A 93 16.64 -16.25 -20.94
C GLU A 93 15.30 -16.85 -21.42
N ALA A 94 14.25 -16.64 -20.62
CA ALA A 94 12.88 -16.95 -21.04
C ALA A 94 12.46 -16.04 -22.20
N ARG A 95 11.57 -16.53 -23.06
CA ARG A 95 10.97 -15.75 -24.13
C ARG A 95 9.58 -15.30 -23.73
N GLU A 96 9.28 -14.03 -23.92
CA GLU A 96 7.92 -13.52 -23.65
C GLU A 96 6.87 -14.32 -24.45
N ALA A 97 5.70 -14.51 -23.83
CA ALA A 97 4.60 -15.30 -24.36
C ALA A 97 3.84 -14.57 -25.48
N HIS A 98 4.55 -14.15 -26.52
CA HIS A 98 4.00 -13.44 -27.68
C HIS A 98 4.13 -14.27 -28.96
N GLY A 99 3.03 -14.41 -29.70
CA GLY A 99 2.97 -15.19 -30.94
C GLY A 99 1.91 -16.28 -30.95
N SER A 100 2.22 -17.45 -31.51
CA SER A 100 1.27 -18.57 -31.63
C SER A 100 1.68 -19.76 -30.78
N MET A 101 0.69 -20.51 -30.30
CA MET A 101 0.91 -21.76 -29.58
C MET A 101 1.58 -22.80 -30.48
N VAL A 102 2.62 -23.44 -29.96
CA VAL A 102 3.35 -24.55 -30.58
C VAL A 102 3.51 -25.67 -29.55
N ASN A 103 3.75 -26.90 -29.99
CA ASN A 103 3.94 -28.06 -29.09
C ASN A 103 2.83 -28.21 -28.02
N SER A 104 1.62 -27.77 -28.37
CA SER A 104 0.45 -27.65 -27.50
C SER A 104 -0.73 -28.50 -28.00
N GLY A 105 -0.46 -29.49 -28.84
CA GLY A 105 -1.43 -30.48 -29.31
C GLY A 105 -2.60 -29.84 -30.05
N PRO A 106 -3.86 -29.97 -29.58
CA PRO A 106 -5.04 -29.41 -30.28
C PRO A 106 -5.05 -27.87 -30.32
N PHE A 107 -4.15 -27.21 -29.60
CA PHE A 107 -4.05 -25.76 -29.56
C PHE A 107 -2.98 -25.19 -30.52
N ASP A 108 -2.21 -26.04 -31.20
CA ASP A 108 -1.17 -25.59 -32.13
C ASP A 108 -1.73 -24.62 -33.18
N GLY A 109 -0.99 -23.54 -33.43
CA GLY A 109 -1.35 -22.46 -34.35
C GLY A 109 -2.36 -21.45 -33.78
N THR A 110 -2.81 -21.59 -32.54
CA THR A 110 -3.68 -20.59 -31.90
C THR A 110 -2.88 -19.33 -31.57
N PRO A 111 -3.27 -18.13 -32.02
CA PRO A 111 -2.62 -16.88 -31.63
C PRO A 111 -2.79 -16.57 -30.14
N ASP A 112 -1.80 -15.90 -29.54
CA ASP A 112 -1.77 -15.49 -28.13
C ASP A 112 -3.04 -14.75 -27.67
N ALA A 113 -3.57 -13.86 -28.51
CA ALA A 113 -4.79 -13.11 -28.26
C ALA A 113 -6.03 -13.99 -28.02
N GLU A 114 -6.05 -15.21 -28.58
CA GLU A 114 -7.13 -16.18 -28.44
C GLU A 114 -6.79 -17.33 -27.48
N ALA A 115 -5.50 -17.56 -27.22
CA ALA A 115 -4.99 -18.71 -26.47
C ALA A 115 -5.62 -18.84 -25.08
N ILE A 116 -5.63 -17.75 -24.29
CA ILE A 116 -6.18 -17.77 -22.93
C ILE A 116 -7.66 -18.17 -22.94
N ALA A 117 -8.47 -17.56 -23.80
CA ALA A 117 -9.91 -17.85 -23.89
C ALA A 117 -10.17 -19.30 -24.34
N LYS A 118 -9.44 -19.77 -25.36
CA LYS A 118 -9.60 -21.12 -25.92
C LYS A 118 -9.20 -22.21 -24.92
N VAL A 119 -8.05 -22.06 -24.27
CA VAL A 119 -7.56 -23.04 -23.27
C VAL A 119 -8.45 -23.02 -22.02
N THR A 120 -8.87 -21.84 -21.56
CA THR A 120 -9.78 -21.72 -20.40
C THR A 120 -11.10 -22.45 -20.66
N LYS A 121 -11.70 -22.25 -21.84
CA LYS A 121 -12.93 -22.94 -22.23
C LYS A 121 -12.75 -24.46 -22.25
N TYR A 122 -11.65 -24.95 -22.82
CA TYR A 122 -11.34 -26.39 -22.82
C TYR A 122 -11.23 -26.94 -21.39
N VAL A 123 -10.47 -26.25 -20.53
CA VAL A 123 -10.26 -26.65 -19.13
C VAL A 123 -11.58 -26.72 -18.35
N GLU A 124 -12.52 -25.80 -18.61
CA GLU A 124 -13.87 -25.81 -18.05
C GLU A 124 -14.73 -26.96 -18.59
N GLU A 125 -14.73 -27.18 -19.91
CA GLU A 125 -15.48 -28.27 -20.56
C GLU A 125 -15.01 -29.66 -20.09
N GLN A 126 -13.73 -29.82 -19.80
CA GLN A 126 -13.17 -31.05 -19.25
C GLN A 126 -13.33 -31.19 -17.73
N GLY A 127 -13.80 -30.15 -17.03
CA GLY A 127 -13.96 -30.15 -15.58
C GLY A 127 -12.63 -30.20 -14.80
N ILE A 128 -11.52 -29.79 -15.42
CA ILE A 128 -10.16 -29.84 -14.85
C ILE A 128 -9.67 -28.47 -14.34
N GLY A 129 -10.52 -27.45 -14.40
CA GLY A 129 -10.26 -26.11 -13.87
C GLY A 129 -11.36 -25.12 -14.25
N LYS A 130 -11.14 -23.84 -13.93
CA LYS A 130 -12.06 -22.74 -14.26
C LYS A 130 -11.33 -21.40 -14.38
N PHE A 131 -11.93 -20.46 -15.10
CA PHE A 131 -11.46 -19.08 -15.10
C PHE A 131 -11.56 -18.46 -13.70
N MET A 132 -10.53 -17.71 -13.31
CA MET A 132 -10.49 -16.96 -12.05
C MET A 132 -9.82 -15.62 -12.30
N VAL A 133 -10.44 -14.53 -11.86
CA VAL A 133 -9.77 -13.23 -11.75
C VAL A 133 -9.03 -13.21 -10.42
N ASN A 134 -7.73 -12.87 -10.46
CA ASN A 134 -6.91 -12.74 -9.26
C ASN A 134 -6.36 -11.32 -9.16
N TYR A 135 -6.28 -10.81 -7.93
CA TYR A 135 -5.71 -9.49 -7.65
C TYR A 135 -4.40 -9.64 -6.89
N ARG A 136 -3.42 -8.81 -7.22
CA ARG A 136 -2.19 -8.70 -6.42
C ARG A 136 -2.46 -8.01 -5.07
N LEU A 137 -3.50 -7.19 -4.99
CA LEU A 137 -3.96 -6.55 -3.78
C LEU A 137 -4.34 -7.62 -2.74
N ARG A 138 -3.97 -7.37 -1.48
CA ARG A 138 -4.34 -8.21 -0.33
C ARG A 138 -5.25 -7.43 0.60
N ASP A 139 -5.92 -8.15 1.47
CA ASP A 139 -6.71 -7.55 2.55
C ASP A 139 -5.82 -6.70 3.45
N TRP A 140 -6.44 -5.64 3.99
CA TRP A 140 -5.76 -4.70 4.85
C TRP A 140 -5.68 -5.22 6.28
N LEU A 141 -4.46 -5.55 6.73
CA LEU A 141 -4.17 -5.87 8.11
C LEU A 141 -4.18 -4.60 8.97
N ILE A 142 -5.26 -4.39 9.74
CA ILE A 142 -5.49 -3.16 10.52
C ILE A 142 -5.02 -3.27 11.98
N SER A 143 -4.90 -4.46 12.55
CA SER A 143 -4.53 -4.62 13.96
C SER A 143 -3.05 -4.31 14.20
N ARG A 144 -2.75 -3.59 15.28
CA ARG A 144 -1.41 -3.21 15.70
C ARG A 144 -1.17 -3.59 17.16
N GLN A 145 -0.06 -4.27 17.41
CA GLN A 145 0.41 -4.58 18.76
C GLN A 145 1.10 -3.36 19.38
N ARG A 146 0.41 -2.21 19.37
CA ARG A 146 0.90 -0.91 19.86
C ARG A 146 -0.15 -0.30 20.77
N TYR A 147 0.31 0.49 21.73
CA TYR A 147 -0.55 1.21 22.65
C TYR A 147 -1.24 2.42 21.99
N TRP A 148 -0.49 3.27 21.29
CA TRP A 148 -1.00 4.56 20.82
C TRP A 148 -1.79 4.43 19.51
N GLY A 149 -3.06 4.06 19.63
CA GLY A 149 -4.03 3.96 18.54
C GLY A 149 -5.45 3.78 19.08
N ALA A 150 -6.46 3.86 18.21
CA ALA A 150 -7.84 3.62 18.60
C ALA A 150 -8.04 2.14 19.00
N PRO A 151 -8.58 1.84 20.20
CA PRO A 151 -8.92 0.47 20.57
C PRO A 151 -9.91 -0.16 19.58
N ILE A 152 -9.67 -1.41 19.20
CA ILE A 152 -10.61 -2.16 18.36
C ILE A 152 -11.83 -2.54 19.22
N PRO A 153 -13.07 -2.17 18.85
CA PRO A 153 -14.27 -2.34 19.68
C PRO A 153 -14.81 -3.77 19.64
N ILE A 154 -13.98 -4.73 20.06
CA ILE A 154 -14.27 -6.17 20.09
C ILE A 154 -14.05 -6.72 21.51
N VAL A 155 -14.91 -7.65 21.91
CA VAL A 155 -14.82 -8.45 23.14
C VAL A 155 -14.81 -9.93 22.78
N TYR A 156 -13.90 -10.69 23.39
CA TYR A 156 -13.77 -12.13 23.25
C TYR A 156 -14.45 -12.83 24.43
N CYS A 157 -15.55 -13.53 24.14
CA CYS A 157 -16.33 -14.31 25.09
C CYS A 157 -16.08 -15.81 24.88
N PRO A 158 -15.83 -16.61 25.95
CA PRO A 158 -15.67 -18.06 25.82
C PRO A 158 -16.88 -18.80 25.22
N GLU A 159 -18.09 -18.26 25.40
CA GLU A 159 -19.33 -18.86 24.89
C GLU A 159 -19.75 -18.33 23.51
N HIS A 160 -19.58 -17.03 23.27
CA HIS A 160 -20.09 -16.34 22.07
C HIS A 160 -19.00 -16.00 21.04
N GLY A 161 -17.72 -16.26 21.34
CA GLY A 161 -16.60 -15.95 20.46
C GLY A 161 -16.33 -14.45 20.36
N THR A 162 -16.17 -13.96 19.14
CA THR A 162 -15.86 -12.55 18.83
C THR A 162 -17.14 -11.72 18.80
N VAL A 163 -17.30 -10.81 19.75
CA VAL A 163 -18.51 -10.01 19.95
C VAL A 163 -18.19 -8.52 19.80
N PRO A 164 -18.90 -7.76 18.96
CA PRO A 164 -18.71 -6.31 18.88
C PRO A 164 -19.21 -5.60 20.14
N VAL A 165 -18.51 -4.53 20.53
CA VAL A 165 -18.99 -3.62 21.58
C VAL A 165 -20.25 -2.89 21.07
N PRO A 166 -21.34 -2.83 21.86
CA PRO A 166 -22.54 -2.08 21.50
C PRO A 166 -22.27 -0.58 21.24
N GLU A 167 -23.02 0.03 20.32
CA GLU A 167 -22.84 1.43 19.92
C GLU A 167 -23.01 2.42 21.09
N ASP A 168 -23.93 2.15 22.00
CA ASP A 168 -24.18 2.94 23.21
C ASP A 168 -23.09 2.81 24.29
N GLN A 169 -22.12 1.92 24.08
CA GLN A 169 -20.93 1.73 24.93
C GLN A 169 -19.66 2.29 24.28
N LEU A 170 -19.76 2.91 23.11
CA LEU A 170 -18.65 3.62 22.49
C LEU A 170 -18.46 5.02 23.11
N PRO A 171 -17.22 5.56 23.09
CA PRO A 171 -15.99 4.91 22.64
C PRO A 171 -15.40 3.96 23.70
N VAL A 172 -14.66 2.95 23.23
CA VAL A 172 -13.75 2.19 24.10
C VAL A 172 -12.53 3.07 24.35
N TRP A 173 -12.45 3.67 25.54
CA TRP A 173 -11.37 4.58 25.89
C TRP A 173 -10.03 3.85 26.02
N LEU A 174 -8.99 4.45 25.42
CA LEU A 174 -7.61 4.02 25.63
C LEU A 174 -7.19 4.41 27.06
N PRO A 175 -6.70 3.47 27.89
CA PRO A 175 -6.32 3.75 29.27
C PRO A 175 -5.06 4.62 29.32
N GLU A 176 -5.02 5.64 30.18
CA GLU A 176 -3.89 6.59 30.22
C GLU A 176 -2.62 6.03 30.89
N ASN A 177 -2.78 5.15 31.87
CA ASN A 177 -1.67 4.58 32.64
C ASN A 177 -1.41 3.16 32.18
N VAL A 178 -0.35 2.95 31.39
CA VAL A 178 -0.01 1.64 30.81
C VAL A 178 1.45 1.28 31.03
N GLN A 179 1.71 0.01 31.32
CA GLN A 179 3.04 -0.56 31.46
C GLN A 179 3.61 -1.01 30.11
N PHE A 180 4.74 -0.41 29.71
CA PHE A 180 5.46 -0.81 28.51
C PHE A 180 6.44 -1.94 28.84
N LYS A 181 6.23 -3.10 28.21
CA LYS A 181 7.13 -4.25 28.29
C LYS A 181 7.70 -4.56 26.92
N SER A 182 8.97 -4.95 26.87
CA SER A 182 9.69 -5.30 25.63
C SER A 182 9.43 -6.75 25.20
N THR A 183 8.16 -7.13 25.10
CA THR A 183 7.72 -8.49 24.73
C THR A 183 7.29 -8.63 23.27
N GLY A 184 7.07 -7.51 22.57
CA GLY A 184 6.49 -7.50 21.22
C GLY A 184 4.96 -7.60 21.19
N GLU A 185 4.33 -7.79 22.35
CA GLU A 185 2.88 -7.78 22.50
C GLU A 185 2.35 -6.35 22.73
N SER A 186 1.05 -6.14 22.51
CA SER A 186 0.40 -4.87 22.84
C SER A 186 0.51 -4.58 24.34
N PRO A 187 0.94 -3.36 24.75
CA PRO A 187 0.97 -2.97 26.15
C PRO A 187 -0.38 -3.11 26.87
N LEU A 188 -1.49 -2.94 26.13
CA LEU A 188 -2.84 -3.07 26.67
C LEU A 188 -3.13 -4.47 27.25
N ARG A 189 -2.43 -5.52 26.78
CA ARG A 189 -2.59 -6.88 27.32
C ARG A 189 -2.24 -6.99 28.80
N TYR A 190 -1.43 -6.07 29.30
CA TYR A 190 -0.96 -6.08 30.69
C TYR A 190 -1.75 -5.14 31.60
N GLU A 191 -2.87 -4.59 31.13
CA GLU A 191 -3.73 -3.69 31.89
C GLU A 191 -5.06 -4.37 32.24
N PRO A 192 -5.16 -5.04 33.41
CA PRO A 192 -6.35 -5.79 33.83
C PRO A 192 -7.62 -4.96 33.80
N ASP A 193 -7.54 -3.69 34.19
CA ASP A 193 -8.70 -2.78 34.25
C ASP A 193 -9.26 -2.44 32.87
N PHE A 194 -8.45 -2.58 31.82
CA PHE A 194 -8.87 -2.41 30.44
C PHE A 194 -9.34 -3.74 29.84
N VAL A 195 -8.52 -4.80 29.92
CA VAL A 195 -8.78 -6.06 29.21
C VAL A 195 -9.92 -6.85 29.83
N ASN A 196 -10.08 -6.82 31.15
CA ASN A 196 -11.14 -7.57 31.81
C ASN A 196 -12.46 -6.83 31.67
N THR A 197 -13.44 -7.49 31.07
CA THR A 197 -14.79 -6.95 30.90
C THR A 197 -15.83 -8.06 30.99
N THR A 198 -17.07 -7.75 30.62
CA THR A 198 -18.15 -8.73 30.52
C THR A 198 -18.64 -8.81 29.08
N CYS A 199 -19.11 -9.99 28.68
CA CYS A 199 -19.72 -10.17 27.37
C CYS A 199 -21.01 -9.34 27.30
N PRO A 200 -21.20 -8.50 26.27
CA PRO A 200 -22.41 -7.68 26.15
C PRO A 200 -23.66 -8.52 25.83
N ILE A 201 -23.53 -9.80 25.46
CA ILE A 201 -24.64 -10.71 25.19
C ILE A 201 -25.08 -11.46 26.46
N CYS A 202 -24.16 -12.15 27.14
CA CYS A 202 -24.51 -13.04 28.27
C CYS A 202 -24.07 -12.56 29.65
N GLY A 203 -23.33 -11.44 29.73
CA GLY A 203 -22.85 -10.87 31.00
C GLY A 203 -21.70 -11.64 31.67
N GLN A 204 -21.26 -12.77 31.11
CA GLN A 204 -20.15 -13.56 31.65
C GLN A 204 -18.80 -12.86 31.47
N PRO A 205 -17.77 -13.21 32.28
CA PRO A 205 -16.41 -12.68 32.11
C PRO A 205 -15.90 -12.86 30.67
N ALA A 206 -15.31 -11.79 30.13
CA ALA A 206 -14.80 -11.72 28.78
C ALA A 206 -13.55 -10.83 28.71
N THR A 207 -12.85 -10.85 27.58
CA THR A 207 -11.60 -10.10 27.39
C THR A 207 -11.72 -9.14 26.21
N ARG A 208 -11.38 -7.86 26.36
CA ARG A 208 -11.34 -6.92 25.23
C ARG A 208 -10.20 -7.25 24.26
N GLU A 209 -10.37 -6.88 23.00
CA GLU A 209 -9.24 -6.77 22.07
C GLU A 209 -8.21 -5.78 22.62
N ALA A 210 -6.95 -6.21 22.64
CA ALA A 210 -5.82 -5.45 23.16
C ALA A 210 -5.01 -4.80 22.04
N ASP A 211 -5.21 -5.21 20.79
CA ASP A 211 -4.61 -4.53 19.65
C ASP A 211 -5.39 -3.24 19.32
N THR A 212 -4.65 -2.26 18.79
CA THR A 212 -5.22 -1.00 18.31
C THR A 212 -5.31 -0.97 16.79
N MET A 213 -6.12 -0.06 16.25
CA MET A 213 -6.21 0.15 14.81
C MET A 213 -4.97 0.86 14.27
N ASP A 214 -4.58 0.50 13.05
CA ASP A 214 -3.57 1.19 12.27
C ASP A 214 -3.98 2.64 11.99
N THR A 215 -3.02 3.56 12.02
CA THR A 215 -3.27 5.00 11.86
C THR A 215 -3.84 5.38 10.50
N PHE A 216 -3.72 4.53 9.47
CA PHE A 216 -4.38 4.78 8.20
C PHE A 216 -5.91 4.63 8.29
N ILE A 217 -6.46 3.96 9.31
CA ILE A 217 -7.91 3.96 9.55
C ILE A 217 -8.37 5.40 9.79
N ASP A 218 -7.74 6.11 10.73
CA ASP A 218 -8.08 7.48 11.09
C ASP A 218 -7.93 8.43 9.88
N SER A 219 -6.83 8.27 9.12
CA SER A 219 -6.56 9.11 7.95
C SER A 219 -7.42 8.77 6.73
N SER A 220 -8.15 7.64 6.71
CA SER A 220 -8.96 7.26 5.54
C SER A 220 -10.29 8.01 5.45
N TRP A 221 -10.68 8.76 6.48
CA TRP A 221 -11.98 9.45 6.51
C TRP A 221 -11.96 10.83 7.18
N TYR A 222 -10.81 11.33 7.66
CA TYR A 222 -10.72 12.63 8.34
C TYR A 222 -11.29 13.81 7.53
N PHE A 223 -11.19 13.76 6.20
CA PHE A 223 -11.75 14.78 5.30
C PHE A 223 -13.29 14.81 5.32
N LEU A 224 -13.94 13.69 5.65
CA LEU A 224 -15.38 13.64 5.94
C LEU A 224 -15.68 14.34 7.26
N ARG A 225 -14.90 14.03 8.31
CA ARG A 225 -15.08 14.62 9.64
C ARG A 225 -14.89 16.14 9.65
N TYR A 226 -14.01 16.67 8.82
CA TYR A 226 -13.83 18.13 8.70
C TYR A 226 -15.08 18.88 8.21
N ALA A 227 -16.01 18.22 7.52
CA ALA A 227 -17.28 18.83 7.16
C ALA A 227 -18.19 19.06 8.39
N ASP A 228 -18.03 18.26 9.45
CA ASP A 228 -18.86 18.31 10.66
C ASP A 228 -18.08 17.93 11.95
N PRO A 229 -17.05 18.70 12.33
CA PRO A 229 -16.07 18.25 13.32
C PRO A 229 -16.60 18.23 14.77
N GLN A 230 -17.64 19.01 15.05
CA GLN A 230 -18.20 19.19 16.40
C GLN A 230 -19.46 18.36 16.67
N ASN A 231 -19.88 17.52 15.72
CA ASN A 231 -21.05 16.66 15.89
C ASN A 231 -20.73 15.55 16.90
N ALA A 232 -21.35 15.62 18.08
CA ALA A 232 -21.12 14.67 19.16
C ALA A 232 -21.97 13.40 19.02
N ASP A 233 -23.05 13.45 18.25
CA ASP A 233 -24.05 12.38 18.15
C ASP A 233 -23.79 11.45 16.96
N GLN A 234 -23.08 11.93 15.94
CA GLN A 234 -22.81 11.20 14.69
C GLN A 234 -21.41 11.52 14.15
N ALA A 235 -20.94 10.67 13.23
CA ALA A 235 -19.70 10.93 12.50
C ALA A 235 -19.78 12.22 11.65
N TRP A 236 -20.93 12.49 11.03
CA TRP A 236 -21.25 13.71 10.27
C TRP A 236 -22.73 13.75 9.89
N SER A 237 -23.28 14.94 9.62
CA SER A 237 -24.60 15.08 8.98
C SER A 237 -24.52 15.02 7.44
N GLN A 238 -25.60 14.56 6.78
CA GLN A 238 -25.70 14.56 5.31
C GLN A 238 -25.69 15.97 4.72
N GLU A 239 -26.23 16.95 5.44
CA GLU A 239 -26.22 18.36 5.03
C GLU A 239 -24.78 18.89 4.96
N SER A 240 -23.98 18.62 5.99
CA SER A 240 -22.57 19.03 6.03
C SER A 240 -21.76 18.41 4.89
N LEU A 241 -21.92 17.11 4.63
CA LEU A 241 -21.21 16.45 3.53
C LEU A 241 -21.60 17.04 2.17
N SER A 242 -22.90 17.19 1.91
CA SER A 242 -23.43 17.68 0.62
C SER A 242 -22.93 19.09 0.29
N LYS A 243 -22.59 19.88 1.31
CA LYS A 243 -22.06 21.24 1.16
C LYS A 243 -20.58 21.28 0.75
N TRP A 244 -19.78 20.32 1.22
CA TRP A 244 -18.32 20.41 1.16
C TRP A 244 -17.65 19.33 0.31
N LEU A 245 -18.33 18.22 0.03
CA LEU A 245 -17.72 17.02 -0.55
C LEU A 245 -18.40 16.60 -1.85
N PRO A 246 -17.68 15.90 -2.73
CA PRO A 246 -16.29 15.43 -2.60
C PRO A 246 -15.25 16.56 -2.64
N VAL A 247 -14.01 16.28 -2.19
CA VAL A 247 -12.95 17.30 -2.14
C VAL A 247 -12.56 17.72 -3.55
N ASP A 248 -12.70 19.00 -3.89
CA ASP A 248 -12.37 19.54 -5.21
C ASP A 248 -10.89 19.39 -5.58
N GLN A 249 -10.00 19.70 -4.65
CA GLN A 249 -8.55 19.64 -4.84
C GLN A 249 -7.89 19.08 -3.59
N TYR A 250 -7.29 17.90 -3.73
CA TYR A 250 -6.45 17.29 -2.72
C TYR A 250 -4.98 17.48 -3.10
N VAL A 251 -4.16 17.89 -2.14
CA VAL A 251 -2.72 18.14 -2.33
C VAL A 251 -1.94 17.34 -1.29
N GLY A 252 -0.98 16.55 -1.74
CA GLY A 252 -0.16 15.74 -0.84
C GLY A 252 1.02 15.08 -1.56
N GLY A 253 2.02 14.63 -0.81
CA GLY A 253 3.19 13.99 -1.39
C GLY A 253 2.90 12.63 -2.03
N VAL A 254 3.70 12.25 -3.03
CA VAL A 254 3.54 10.99 -3.78
C VAL A 254 3.78 9.74 -2.92
N GLU A 255 4.43 9.88 -1.75
CA GLU A 255 4.60 8.77 -0.79
C GLU A 255 3.26 8.14 -0.33
N HIS A 256 2.15 8.85 -0.51
CA HIS A 256 0.82 8.39 -0.14
C HIS A 256 0.00 7.79 -1.31
N ALA A 257 0.59 7.64 -2.50
CA ALA A 257 -0.08 7.17 -3.72
C ALA A 257 -0.77 5.80 -3.58
N ILE A 258 -0.14 4.84 -2.89
CA ILE A 258 -0.68 3.48 -2.76
C ILE A 258 -1.42 3.28 -1.44
N LEU A 259 -0.90 3.76 -0.30
CA LEU A 259 -1.50 3.48 1.01
C LEU A 259 -2.72 4.38 1.25
N HIS A 260 -2.49 5.54 1.85
CA HIS A 260 -3.54 6.50 2.23
C HIS A 260 -4.56 6.79 1.12
N LEU A 261 -4.12 7.03 -0.11
CA LEU A 261 -5.04 7.35 -1.21
C LEU A 261 -5.91 6.15 -1.62
N LEU A 262 -5.39 4.91 -1.59
CA LEU A 262 -6.21 3.74 -1.84
C LEU A 262 -7.16 3.45 -0.68
N TYR A 263 -6.70 3.57 0.56
CA TYR A 263 -7.52 3.34 1.75
C TYR A 263 -8.65 4.37 1.88
N SER A 264 -8.39 5.64 1.58
CA SER A 264 -9.42 6.69 1.53
C SER A 264 -10.49 6.38 0.48
N ARG A 265 -10.08 5.91 -0.71
CA ARG A 265 -11.03 5.49 -1.76
C ARG A 265 -11.84 4.27 -1.34
N PHE A 266 -11.20 3.28 -0.72
CA PHE A 266 -11.89 2.11 -0.18
C PHE A 266 -12.93 2.53 0.88
N PHE A 267 -12.56 3.39 1.83
CA PHE A 267 -13.47 3.91 2.86
C PHE A 267 -14.68 4.62 2.25
N VAL A 268 -14.47 5.51 1.28
CA VAL A 268 -15.58 6.22 0.62
C VAL A 268 -16.50 5.26 -0.12
N LYS A 269 -15.98 4.29 -0.87
CA LYS A 269 -16.81 3.31 -1.57
C LYS A 269 -17.60 2.44 -0.61
N ALA A 270 -16.98 1.96 0.46
CA ALA A 270 -17.67 1.20 1.50
C ALA A 270 -18.77 2.03 2.18
N LEU A 271 -18.47 3.29 2.54
CA LEU A 271 -19.45 4.21 3.13
C LEU A 271 -20.58 4.55 2.16
N HIS A 272 -20.29 4.64 0.85
CA HIS A 272 -21.27 4.86 -0.19
C HIS A 272 -22.23 3.66 -0.30
N ASP A 273 -21.68 2.44 -0.35
CA ASP A 273 -22.48 1.21 -0.40
C ASP A 273 -23.36 1.04 0.85
N MET A 274 -22.90 1.55 2.01
CA MET A 274 -23.67 1.61 3.26
C MET A 274 -24.66 2.80 3.33
N GLY A 275 -24.69 3.68 2.33
CA GLY A 275 -25.58 4.85 2.27
C GLY A 275 -25.18 6.03 3.17
N HIS A 276 -23.94 6.07 3.67
CA HIS A 276 -23.43 7.15 4.53
C HIS A 276 -22.87 8.33 3.75
N VAL A 277 -22.52 8.15 2.47
CA VAL A 277 -22.10 9.22 1.54
C VAL A 277 -22.75 9.00 0.17
N THR A 278 -22.85 10.05 -0.65
CA THR A 278 -23.54 10.02 -1.96
C THR A 278 -22.58 10.10 -3.16
N PHE A 279 -21.28 9.88 -2.94
CA PHE A 279 -20.24 9.98 -3.96
C PHE A 279 -19.26 8.81 -3.87
N ASP A 280 -18.68 8.42 -5.01
CA ASP A 280 -17.84 7.23 -5.13
C ASP A 280 -16.33 7.50 -4.95
N GLU A 281 -15.89 8.74 -5.10
CA GLU A 281 -14.48 9.13 -5.04
C GLU A 281 -14.30 10.34 -4.11
N PRO A 282 -13.37 10.28 -3.15
CA PRO A 282 -13.18 11.35 -2.17
C PRO A 282 -12.57 12.62 -2.75
N PHE A 283 -11.76 12.52 -3.80
CA PHE A 283 -10.91 13.59 -4.32
C PHE A 283 -11.12 13.75 -5.83
N LEU A 284 -11.67 14.88 -6.29
CA LEU A 284 -11.94 15.15 -7.71
C LEU A 284 -10.66 15.47 -8.49
N ARG A 285 -9.76 16.24 -7.88
CA ARG A 285 -8.42 16.51 -8.41
C ARG A 285 -7.39 16.18 -7.34
N LEU A 286 -6.35 15.49 -7.75
CA LEU A 286 -5.18 15.17 -6.94
C LEU A 286 -3.97 15.88 -7.53
N PHE A 287 -3.24 16.62 -6.71
CA PHE A 287 -1.98 17.23 -7.10
C PHE A 287 -0.88 16.76 -6.17
N HIS A 288 0.15 16.11 -6.73
CA HIS A 288 1.31 15.70 -5.97
C HIS A 288 2.34 16.82 -5.90
N GLN A 289 2.55 17.35 -4.70
CA GLN A 289 3.65 18.29 -4.47
C GLN A 289 4.99 17.55 -4.49
N GLY A 290 6.02 18.19 -5.03
CA GLY A 290 7.38 17.66 -5.01
C GLY A 290 7.98 17.70 -3.61
N MET A 291 9.05 16.92 -3.42
CA MET A 291 9.70 16.82 -2.12
C MET A 291 10.61 18.02 -1.88
N VAL A 292 10.45 18.65 -0.73
CA VAL A 292 11.38 19.69 -0.26
C VAL A 292 12.58 19.00 0.38
N LEU A 293 13.75 19.28 -0.17
CA LEU A 293 15.02 18.72 0.29
C LEU A 293 15.72 19.70 1.23
N GLY A 294 16.47 19.20 2.19
CA GLY A 294 17.39 19.99 2.99
C GLY A 294 18.52 20.59 2.15
N ALA A 295 19.32 21.45 2.77
CA ALA A 295 20.49 22.05 2.13
C ALA A 295 21.52 20.99 1.66
N ASP A 296 21.49 19.80 2.28
CA ASP A 296 22.26 18.61 1.94
C ASP A 296 21.74 17.84 0.71
N GLY A 297 20.64 18.29 0.09
CA GLY A 297 20.02 17.63 -1.05
C GLY A 297 19.24 16.36 -0.69
N GLN A 298 18.98 16.13 0.60
CA GLN A 298 18.29 14.94 1.09
C GLN A 298 16.88 15.27 1.59
N LYS A 299 15.97 14.29 1.62
CA LYS A 299 14.65 14.47 2.25
C LYS A 299 14.84 14.96 3.70
N MET A 300 14.17 16.05 4.05
CA MET A 300 14.13 16.51 5.44
C MET A 300 13.44 15.46 6.31
N SER A 301 14.10 15.04 7.39
CA SER A 301 13.52 14.09 8.35
C SER A 301 14.13 14.25 9.74
N LYS A 302 13.31 14.07 10.78
CA LYS A 302 13.78 14.17 12.18
C LYS A 302 14.94 13.23 12.46
N SER A 303 14.91 12.02 11.90
CA SER A 303 15.98 11.01 12.05
C SER A 303 17.31 11.42 11.44
N ARG A 304 17.31 12.28 10.42
CA ARG A 304 18.53 12.80 9.78
C ARG A 304 19.04 14.09 10.41
N GLY A 305 18.26 14.72 11.30
CA GLY A 305 18.62 15.99 11.92
C GLY A 305 18.71 17.18 10.94
N ASN A 306 18.28 17.01 9.68
CA ASN A 306 18.36 18.00 8.61
C ASN A 306 17.04 18.76 8.40
N VAL A 307 16.17 18.78 9.42
CA VAL A 307 14.89 19.50 9.35
C VAL A 307 15.14 20.98 9.60
N GLU A 308 14.79 21.80 8.62
CA GLU A 308 14.81 23.25 8.76
C GLU A 308 13.43 23.74 9.22
N ALA A 309 13.33 24.13 10.49
CA ALA A 309 12.09 24.68 11.03
C ALA A 309 11.81 26.08 10.44
N PRO A 310 10.57 26.38 10.01
CA PRO A 310 10.25 27.65 9.36
C PRO A 310 10.28 28.84 10.33
N ASP A 311 10.06 28.61 11.63
CA ASP A 311 9.83 29.66 12.63
C ASP A 311 10.95 30.71 12.66
N LYS A 312 12.22 30.28 12.64
CA LYS A 312 13.38 31.19 12.64
C LYS A 312 13.43 32.09 11.40
N TYR A 313 12.90 31.63 10.26
CA TYR A 313 12.84 32.41 9.03
C TYR A 313 11.61 33.32 8.99
N ILE A 314 10.51 32.88 9.59
CA ILE A 314 9.31 33.71 9.77
C ILE A 314 9.63 34.89 10.69
N GLU A 315 10.34 34.66 11.79
CA GLU A 315 10.76 35.73 12.71
C GLU A 315 11.68 36.74 12.02
N LYS A 316 12.63 36.25 11.20
CA LYS A 316 13.60 37.10 10.50
C LYS A 316 13.01 37.87 9.31
N TYR A 317 12.22 37.19 8.47
CA TYR A 317 11.80 37.72 7.16
C TYR A 317 10.29 37.91 7.00
N GLY A 318 9.49 37.49 7.98
CA GLY A 318 8.03 37.48 7.90
C GLY A 318 7.47 36.28 7.14
N ALA A 319 6.21 35.93 7.45
CA ALA A 319 5.52 34.78 6.88
C ALA A 319 5.37 34.86 5.34
N ASP A 320 5.11 36.06 4.80
CA ASP A 320 4.92 36.25 3.37
C ASP A 320 6.19 35.97 2.57
N THR A 321 7.35 36.37 3.10
CA THR A 321 8.64 36.02 2.47
C THR A 321 8.79 34.50 2.36
N VAL A 322 8.54 33.77 3.45
CA VAL A 322 8.70 32.31 3.47
C VAL A 322 7.71 31.65 2.52
N ARG A 323 6.44 32.09 2.52
CA ARG A 323 5.40 31.57 1.60
C ARG A 323 5.77 31.82 0.14
N CYS A 324 6.15 33.05 -0.22
CA CYS A 324 6.56 33.39 -1.58
C CYS A 324 7.82 32.64 -1.99
N TYR A 325 8.78 32.44 -1.08
CA TYR A 325 9.96 31.64 -1.37
C TYR A 325 9.62 30.18 -1.68
N MET A 326 8.75 29.56 -0.87
CA MET A 326 8.28 28.20 -1.12
C MET A 326 7.56 28.06 -2.48
N MET A 327 6.88 29.10 -2.95
CA MET A 327 6.22 29.11 -4.25
C MET A 327 7.15 29.50 -5.42
N PHE A 328 8.31 30.10 -5.12
CA PHE A 328 9.26 30.57 -6.13
C PHE A 328 10.43 29.61 -6.37
N ILE A 329 10.68 28.69 -5.43
CA ILE A 329 11.82 27.75 -5.47
C ILE A 329 11.85 26.87 -6.73
N GLY A 330 10.68 26.60 -7.33
CA GLY A 330 10.54 25.79 -8.53
C GLY A 330 9.07 25.42 -8.79
N PRO A 331 8.81 24.61 -9.84
CA PRO A 331 7.49 24.02 -10.07
C PRO A 331 7.01 23.24 -8.85
N PHE A 332 5.72 23.38 -8.51
CA PHE A 332 5.16 22.85 -7.26
C PHE A 332 5.23 21.30 -7.17
N ASP A 333 5.20 20.60 -8.30
CA ASP A 333 5.33 19.14 -8.44
C ASP A 333 6.79 18.65 -8.46
N ALA A 334 7.75 19.51 -8.81
CA ALA A 334 9.17 19.18 -8.82
C ALA A 334 9.80 19.26 -7.42
N GLY A 335 9.30 20.17 -6.57
CA GLY A 335 9.88 20.43 -5.24
C GLY A 335 11.17 21.23 -5.35
N GLY A 336 12.14 20.95 -4.48
CA GLY A 336 13.45 21.62 -4.54
C GLY A 336 14.22 21.66 -3.23
N SER A 337 15.49 22.06 -3.30
CA SER A 337 16.36 22.21 -2.12
C SER A 337 16.11 23.54 -1.42
N PHE A 338 15.56 23.47 -0.21
CA PHE A 338 15.37 24.64 0.63
C PHE A 338 16.73 25.20 1.06
N LYS A 339 17.02 26.44 0.64
CA LYS A 339 18.23 27.19 0.97
C LYS A 339 17.80 28.53 1.53
N ALA A 340 17.94 28.69 2.84
CA ALA A 340 17.39 29.84 3.55
C ALA A 340 17.94 31.18 3.08
N GLU A 341 19.18 31.20 2.59
CA GLU A 341 19.85 32.39 2.06
C GLU A 341 19.06 32.97 0.87
N ASN A 342 18.37 32.12 0.10
CA ASN A 342 17.56 32.54 -1.03
C ASN A 342 16.25 33.23 -0.60
N SER A 343 15.82 33.10 0.66
CA SER A 343 14.65 33.82 1.18
C SER A 343 14.86 35.33 1.18
N GLU A 344 16.11 35.79 1.29
CA GLU A 344 16.44 37.22 1.27
C GLU A 344 16.06 37.88 -0.06
N GLY A 345 16.22 37.17 -1.19
CA GLY A 345 15.81 37.68 -2.50
C GLY A 345 14.32 37.98 -2.56
N ILE A 346 13.49 37.12 -1.97
CA ILE A 346 12.04 37.30 -1.89
C ILE A 346 11.67 38.42 -0.93
N TRP A 347 12.37 38.51 0.22
CA TRP A 347 12.19 39.61 1.16
C TRP A 347 12.44 40.98 0.50
N ARG A 348 13.54 41.09 -0.26
CA ARG A 348 13.87 42.30 -1.04
C ARG A 348 12.81 42.60 -2.10
N PHE A 349 12.30 41.58 -2.78
CA PHE A 349 11.22 41.73 -3.76
C PHE A 349 9.95 42.30 -3.12
N LEU A 350 9.51 41.75 -1.99
CA LEU A 350 8.34 42.22 -1.26
C LEU A 350 8.51 43.66 -0.74
N ASN A 351 9.68 44.00 -0.22
CA ASN A 351 9.97 45.39 0.20
C ASN A 351 10.00 46.37 -0.98
N ARG A 352 10.50 45.95 -2.15
CA ARG A 352 10.46 46.79 -3.34
C ARG A 352 9.02 47.07 -3.78
N PHE A 353 8.15 46.05 -3.72
CA PHE A 353 6.72 46.23 -3.96
C PHE A 353 6.09 47.19 -2.94
N TRP A 354 6.42 47.04 -1.66
CA TRP A 354 5.94 47.93 -0.61
C TRP A 354 6.37 49.39 -0.82
N SER A 355 7.64 49.62 -1.14
CA SER A 355 8.19 50.96 -1.41
C SER A 355 7.51 51.61 -2.62
N LEU A 356 7.23 50.83 -3.68
CA LEU A 356 6.53 51.32 -4.86
C LEU A 356 5.10 51.79 -4.55
N VAL A 357 4.41 51.11 -3.64
CA VAL A 357 3.02 51.44 -3.29
C VAL A 357 2.92 52.61 -2.31
N ASN A 358 3.93 52.80 -1.45
CA ASN A 358 3.87 53.77 -0.36
C ASN A 358 4.72 55.04 -0.58
N ASP A 359 5.50 55.13 -1.65
CA ASP A 359 6.51 56.19 -1.86
C ASP A 359 7.49 56.32 -0.66
N VAL A 360 7.64 55.26 0.14
CA VAL A 360 8.57 55.18 1.28
C VAL A 360 9.77 54.36 0.87
N TRP A 361 10.97 54.90 1.04
CA TRP A 361 12.22 54.14 0.91
C TRP A 361 12.50 53.37 2.20
N ILE A 362 12.43 52.04 2.15
CA ILE A 362 12.93 51.18 3.23
C ILE A 362 14.45 51.07 3.07
N GLU A 363 15.21 51.59 4.04
CA GLU A 363 16.65 51.39 4.10
C GLU A 363 16.99 49.93 4.45
N TYR A 364 18.00 49.38 3.76
CA TYR A 364 18.48 48.02 3.99
C TYR A 364 19.00 47.85 5.42
N PRO A 365 18.67 46.76 6.13
CA PRO A 365 19.46 46.34 7.27
C PRO A 365 20.85 45.98 6.74
N SER A 366 21.85 46.82 7.06
CA SER A 366 23.24 46.46 6.84
C SER A 366 23.58 45.21 7.65
N GLU A 367 24.19 44.25 6.98
CA GLU A 367 24.73 42.95 7.43
C GLU A 367 24.78 42.66 8.94
N VAL A 368 24.27 41.47 9.31
CA VAL A 368 24.79 40.65 10.42
C VAL A 368 25.71 39.60 9.82
#